data_AF-A0AA86NPJ6-F1
#
_entry.id   AF-A0AA86NPJ6-F1
#
_cell.length_a   1.000
_cell.length_b   1.000
_cell.length_c   1.000
_cell.angle_alpha   90.00
_cell.angle_beta   90.00
_cell.angle_gamma   90.00
#
_symmetry.space_group_name_H-M   'P 1'
#
loop_
_entity.id
_entity.type
_entity.pdbx_description
1 polymer ?
#
loop_
_entity_poly.entity_id
_entity_poly.type
_entity_poly.pdbx_seq_one_letter_code
_entity_poly.pdbx_strand_id
1 'polypeptide(L)'
;MFKQKKPEDLQNIVNKDKFSSFEQITKAINKTGVTIQHLVIGIDFTNSNEFSGMYKYKQSMHGSSSPYKKCLLSLKNCFQQLKIKDIYAYRFGCAETTDLKVEPLCEEENVISFDEVIRGYDKAVKNVELSGPTSYQPLFEKTMKLANKEMTLLVILTDGDISNRGRDQEALIELSKYPVACCTIGFGDGPFDVMDEFDDMKGRKFDNFQFAEYDDGMDVGLDTFMEVPAQIDDAKLLGYL
;
A
#
# COMPACT_ATOMS: atom_id res chain seq x y z
N MET A 1 -30.07 16.18 15.23
CA MET A 1 -29.23 15.54 16.26
C MET A 1 -28.58 14.33 15.61
N PHE A 2 -27.39 14.51 15.02
CA PHE A 2 -26.66 13.41 14.39
C PHE A 2 -26.15 12.49 15.50
N LYS A 3 -26.63 11.25 15.54
CA LYS A 3 -26.03 10.23 16.41
C LYS A 3 -24.61 9.99 15.88
N GLN A 4 -23.59 10.32 16.68
CA GLN A 4 -22.24 9.84 16.43
C GLN A 4 -22.31 8.31 16.37
N LYS A 5 -21.92 7.70 15.24
CA LYS A 5 -21.68 6.26 15.19
C LYS A 5 -20.60 5.94 16.21
N LYS A 6 -20.77 4.86 16.98
CA LYS A 6 -19.72 4.42 17.89
C LYS A 6 -18.57 3.83 17.07
N PRO A 7 -17.31 3.83 17.55
CA PRO A 7 -16.18 3.20 16.85
C PRO A 7 -16.44 1.72 16.50
N GLU A 8 -17.23 1.03 17.31
CA GLU A 8 -17.67 -0.35 17.11
C GLU A 8 -18.65 -0.52 15.92
N ASP A 9 -19.26 0.57 15.45
CA ASP A 9 -20.14 0.62 14.27
C ASP A 9 -19.39 1.03 12.98
N LEU A 10 -18.07 1.29 13.05
CA LEU A 10 -17.24 1.70 11.90
C LEU A 10 -16.65 0.53 11.12
N GLN A 11 -16.92 -0.72 11.53
CA GLN A 11 -16.70 -1.90 10.68
C GLN A 11 -17.80 -1.97 9.60
N ASN A 12 -17.97 -0.89 8.82
CA ASN A 12 -18.81 -0.94 7.65
C ASN A 12 -18.13 -1.91 6.69
N ILE A 13 -18.76 -3.04 6.39
CA ILE A 13 -18.41 -3.87 5.24
C ILE A 13 -18.49 -2.94 4.04
N VAL A 14 -17.34 -2.50 3.52
CA VAL A 14 -17.29 -1.71 2.31
C VAL A 14 -17.80 -2.62 1.21
N ASN A 15 -18.96 -2.27 0.65
CA ASN A 15 -19.51 -3.06 -0.45
C ASN A 15 -18.60 -2.86 -1.67
N LYS A 16 -17.83 -3.90 -2.01
CA LYS A 16 -16.93 -3.93 -3.17
C LYS A 16 -17.67 -3.61 -4.49
N ASP A 17 -19.02 -3.71 -4.53
CA ASP A 17 -19.86 -3.35 -5.68
C ASP A 17 -20.15 -1.83 -5.85
N LYS A 18 -19.55 -0.94 -5.03
CA LYS A 18 -19.93 0.49 -5.02
C LYS A 18 -19.39 1.30 -6.21
N PHE A 19 -18.26 0.88 -6.78
CA PHE A 19 -17.57 1.64 -7.82
C PHE A 19 -17.34 0.76 -9.05
N SER A 20 -17.46 1.36 -10.23
CA SER A 20 -17.20 0.67 -11.51
C SER A 20 -16.05 1.29 -12.31
N SER A 21 -15.37 2.30 -11.76
CA SER A 21 -14.18 2.90 -12.36
C SER A 21 -13.37 3.74 -11.36
N PHE A 22 -12.08 3.89 -11.61
CA PHE A 22 -11.21 4.75 -10.81
C PHE A 22 -11.63 6.24 -10.81
N GLU A 23 -12.29 6.70 -11.88
CA GLU A 23 -12.84 8.07 -11.93
C GLU A 23 -13.94 8.27 -10.87
N GLN A 24 -14.80 7.26 -10.65
CA GLN A 24 -15.82 7.32 -9.61
C GLN A 24 -15.20 7.35 -8.21
N ILE A 25 -14.13 6.59 -7.99
CA ILE A 25 -13.35 6.61 -6.74
C ILE A 25 -12.75 7.99 -6.52
N THR A 26 -12.08 8.56 -7.53
CA THR A 26 -11.51 9.92 -7.46
C THR A 26 -12.58 10.97 -7.13
N LYS A 27 -13.77 10.87 -7.74
CA LYS A 27 -14.91 11.74 -7.40
C LYS A 27 -15.39 11.52 -5.97
N ALA A 28 -15.39 10.30 -5.47
CA ALA A 28 -15.79 10.00 -4.10
C ALA A 28 -14.77 10.54 -3.09
N ILE A 29 -13.46 10.36 -3.32
CA ILE A 29 -12.38 10.97 -2.52
C ILE A 29 -12.57 12.49 -2.47
N ASN A 30 -12.74 13.14 -3.63
CA ASN A 30 -12.94 14.59 -3.67
C ASN A 30 -14.19 15.06 -2.90
N LYS A 31 -15.26 14.26 -2.87
CA LYS A 31 -16.50 14.57 -2.12
C LYS A 31 -16.31 14.50 -0.60
N THR A 32 -15.30 13.78 -0.10
CA THR A 32 -14.97 13.79 1.34
C THR A 32 -14.49 15.17 1.79
N GLY A 33 -13.98 16.00 0.87
CA GLY A 33 -13.37 17.30 1.17
C GLY A 33 -11.97 17.21 1.79
N VAL A 34 -11.40 16.01 1.89
CA VAL A 34 -10.03 15.77 2.38
C VAL A 34 -9.07 15.66 1.19
N THR A 35 -7.89 16.27 1.34
CA THR A 35 -6.78 16.10 0.39
C THR A 35 -5.84 15.02 0.91
N ILE A 36 -5.50 14.06 0.06
CA ILE A 36 -4.42 13.10 0.33
C ILE A 36 -3.11 13.87 0.19
N GLN A 37 -2.45 14.13 1.31
CA GLN A 37 -1.24 14.94 1.38
C GLN A 37 -0.02 14.12 0.98
N HIS A 38 0.10 12.90 1.51
CA HIS A 38 1.24 12.03 1.28
C HIS A 38 0.83 10.73 0.58
N LEU A 39 1.64 10.32 -0.39
CA LEU A 39 1.69 8.97 -0.91
C LEU A 39 2.99 8.32 -0.44
N VAL A 40 2.88 7.20 0.26
CA VAL A 40 4.02 6.37 0.64
C VAL A 40 3.96 5.09 -0.17
N ILE A 41 5.05 4.73 -0.85
CA ILE A 41 5.14 3.50 -1.64
C ILE A 41 6.21 2.61 -1.01
N GLY A 42 5.82 1.43 -0.55
CA GLY A 42 6.74 0.36 -0.15
C GLY A 42 6.90 -0.65 -1.27
N ILE A 43 8.13 -0.96 -1.64
CA ILE A 43 8.44 -1.98 -2.63
C ILE A 43 9.24 -3.11 -1.98
N ASP A 44 8.70 -4.31 -2.07
CA ASP A 44 9.34 -5.53 -1.60
C ASP A 44 10.55 -5.88 -2.48
N PHE A 45 11.70 -6.11 -1.83
CA PHE A 45 12.94 -6.60 -2.42
C PHE A 45 13.44 -7.85 -1.68
N THR A 46 12.53 -8.72 -1.26
CA THR A 46 12.84 -10.01 -0.65
C THR A 46 13.21 -11.05 -1.71
N ASN A 47 13.90 -12.09 -1.28
CA ASN A 47 14.44 -13.18 -2.10
C ASN A 47 13.35 -14.09 -2.67
N SER A 48 12.13 -14.08 -2.14
CA SER A 48 11.00 -14.81 -2.73
C SER A 48 10.70 -14.34 -4.15
N ASN A 49 10.99 -13.08 -4.48
CA ASN A 49 10.80 -12.50 -5.82
C ASN A 49 11.57 -13.23 -6.92
N GLU A 50 12.62 -13.99 -6.59
CA GLU A 50 13.33 -14.84 -7.56
C GLU A 50 12.49 -16.03 -8.04
N PHE A 51 11.51 -16.48 -7.24
CA PHE A 51 10.80 -17.73 -7.48
C PHE A 51 9.28 -17.57 -7.59
N SER A 52 8.69 -16.57 -6.94
CA SER A 52 7.23 -16.30 -6.91
C SER A 52 6.65 -15.86 -8.27
N GLY A 53 7.48 -15.64 -9.28
CA GLY A 53 7.06 -15.41 -10.66
C GLY A 53 7.21 -16.61 -11.59
N MET A 54 7.72 -17.75 -11.11
CA MET A 54 8.13 -18.85 -11.99
C MET A 54 6.95 -19.61 -12.60
N TYR A 55 5.79 -19.62 -11.95
CA TYR A 55 4.60 -20.23 -12.54
C TYR A 55 3.86 -19.23 -13.44
N LYS A 56 3.44 -18.06 -12.92
CA LYS A 56 2.66 -17.06 -13.67
C LYS A 56 3.46 -16.31 -14.74
N TYR A 57 4.71 -15.91 -14.46
CA TYR A 57 5.48 -14.99 -15.31
C TYR A 57 6.71 -15.63 -16.00
N LYS A 58 7.12 -16.83 -15.58
CA LYS A 58 8.31 -17.56 -16.09
C LYS A 58 9.63 -16.78 -15.95
N GLN A 59 9.71 -15.88 -14.97
CA GLN A 59 10.87 -15.06 -14.67
C GLN A 59 10.80 -14.57 -13.22
N SER A 60 11.91 -14.01 -12.71
CA SER A 60 11.92 -13.25 -11.46
C SER A 60 10.92 -12.09 -11.53
N MET A 61 10.30 -11.76 -10.40
CA MET A 61 9.33 -10.68 -10.30
C MET A 61 9.94 -9.30 -10.54
N HIS A 62 11.26 -9.16 -10.37
CA HIS A 62 12.04 -7.98 -10.76
C HIS A 62 12.73 -8.14 -12.14
N GLY A 63 12.33 -9.13 -12.94
CA GLY A 63 12.85 -9.38 -14.27
C GLY A 63 12.53 -8.30 -15.32
N SER A 64 12.88 -8.58 -16.57
CA SER A 64 12.75 -7.61 -17.68
C SER A 64 11.31 -7.21 -17.98
N SER A 65 10.34 -8.12 -17.80
CA SER A 65 8.91 -7.84 -17.92
C SER A 65 8.25 -7.94 -16.54
N SER A 66 8.78 -7.18 -15.59
CA SER A 66 8.37 -7.18 -14.18
C SER A 66 6.92 -6.70 -13.99
N PRO A 67 6.06 -7.45 -13.29
CA PRO A 67 4.71 -7.00 -12.96
C PRO A 67 4.70 -5.80 -11.98
N TYR A 68 5.69 -5.71 -11.08
CA TYR A 68 5.91 -4.50 -10.26
C TYR A 68 6.07 -3.26 -11.14
N LYS A 69 6.90 -3.34 -12.19
CA LYS A 69 7.12 -2.20 -13.09
C LYS A 69 5.86 -1.82 -13.85
N LYS A 70 5.12 -2.80 -14.36
CA LYS A 70 3.83 -2.57 -15.04
C LYS A 70 2.83 -1.89 -14.10
N CYS A 71 2.72 -2.37 -12.87
CA CYS A 71 1.84 -1.78 -11.86
C CYS A 71 2.25 -0.35 -11.49
N LEU A 72 3.53 -0.06 -11.27
CA LEU A 72 4.01 1.30 -11.06
C LEU A 72 3.64 2.25 -12.22
N LEU A 73 3.72 1.78 -13.47
CA LEU A 73 3.29 2.58 -14.62
C LEU A 73 1.77 2.84 -14.61
N SER A 74 0.95 1.87 -14.21
CA SER A 74 -0.49 2.07 -14.02
C SER A 74 -0.80 3.03 -12.86
N LEU A 75 -0.10 2.90 -11.74
CA LEU A 75 -0.24 3.78 -10.57
C LEU A 75 0.12 5.23 -10.91
N LYS A 76 1.13 5.48 -11.75
CA LYS A 76 1.47 6.84 -12.22
C LYS A 76 0.24 7.54 -12.81
N ASN A 77 -0.52 6.86 -13.66
CA ASN A 77 -1.73 7.42 -14.29
C ASN A 77 -2.85 7.67 -13.27
N CYS A 78 -2.94 6.83 -12.23
CA CYS A 78 -3.90 7.00 -11.15
C CYS A 78 -3.58 8.26 -10.32
N PHE A 79 -2.33 8.41 -9.88
CA PHE A 79 -1.94 9.50 -8.98
C PHE A 79 -1.83 10.88 -9.64
N GLN A 80 -1.66 10.93 -10.97
CA GLN A 80 -1.85 12.16 -11.73
C GLN A 80 -3.27 12.73 -11.57
N GLN A 81 -4.29 11.89 -11.35
CA GLN A 81 -5.69 12.32 -11.16
C GLN A 81 -5.98 12.76 -9.72
N LEU A 82 -5.30 12.17 -8.72
CA LEU A 82 -5.52 12.45 -7.29
C LEU A 82 -4.77 13.69 -6.76
N LYS A 83 -3.86 14.29 -7.55
CA LYS A 83 -3.12 15.51 -7.20
C LYS A 83 -2.42 15.46 -5.82
N ILE A 84 -1.76 14.34 -5.52
CA ILE A 84 -1.01 14.16 -4.28
C ILE A 84 0.20 15.11 -4.25
N LYS A 85 0.48 15.71 -3.09
CA LYS A 85 1.56 16.69 -2.95
C LYS A 85 2.93 16.04 -2.76
N ASP A 86 3.03 15.13 -1.80
CA ASP A 86 4.31 14.55 -1.41
C ASP A 86 4.30 13.06 -1.68
N ILE A 87 5.31 12.56 -2.39
CA ILE A 87 5.51 11.13 -2.63
C ILE A 87 6.82 10.72 -1.98
N TYR A 88 6.75 9.67 -1.16
CA TYR A 88 7.88 8.98 -0.55
C TYR A 88 7.88 7.55 -1.05
N ALA A 89 9.06 7.01 -1.38
CA ALA A 89 9.19 5.62 -1.80
C ALA A 89 10.33 4.94 -1.06
N TYR A 90 10.06 3.72 -0.59
CA TYR A 90 10.97 2.92 0.21
C TYR A 90 11.07 1.50 -0.35
N ARG A 91 12.23 0.88 -0.10
CA ARG A 91 12.47 -0.55 -0.31
C ARG A 91 12.58 -1.25 1.05
N PHE A 92 12.16 -2.51 1.12
CA PHE A 92 12.24 -3.33 2.32
C PHE A 92 12.54 -4.79 1.99
N GLY A 93 12.97 -5.57 2.98
CA GLY A 93 13.27 -7.00 2.84
C GLY A 93 14.52 -7.38 2.04
N CYS A 94 15.28 -6.40 1.54
CA CYS A 94 16.59 -6.62 0.94
C CYS A 94 17.69 -6.83 1.99
N ALA A 95 18.90 -7.24 1.58
CA ALA A 95 19.99 -7.58 2.51
C ALA A 95 20.37 -6.42 3.46
N GLU A 96 20.17 -5.18 3.03
CA GLU A 96 20.42 -3.99 3.83
C GLU A 96 19.32 -3.70 4.87
N THR A 97 18.08 -4.11 4.59
CA THR A 97 16.89 -3.74 5.38
C THR A 97 16.38 -4.86 6.26
N THR A 98 16.41 -6.10 5.75
CA THR A 98 15.83 -7.30 6.39
C THR A 98 14.39 -7.01 6.85
N ASP A 99 13.98 -7.52 8.01
CA ASP A 99 12.70 -7.23 8.67
C ASP A 99 12.82 -6.12 9.74
N LEU A 100 13.92 -5.35 9.72
CA LEU A 100 14.27 -4.42 10.79
C LEU A 100 14.04 -2.95 10.44
N LYS A 101 14.19 -2.58 9.16
CA LYS A 101 14.05 -1.19 8.70
C LYS A 101 13.54 -1.11 7.27
N VAL A 102 13.26 0.10 6.80
CA VAL A 102 13.10 0.43 5.38
C VAL A 102 14.18 1.44 4.98
N GLU A 103 14.57 1.41 3.71
CA GLU A 103 15.49 2.41 3.14
C GLU A 103 14.79 3.17 2.01
N PRO A 104 15.15 4.44 1.76
CA PRO A 104 14.66 5.16 0.59
C PRO A 104 14.92 4.36 -0.70
N LEU A 105 13.97 4.42 -1.63
CA LEU A 105 14.11 3.80 -2.95
C LEU A 105 15.18 4.54 -3.79
N CYS A 106 15.26 5.85 -3.60
CA CYS A 106 16.29 6.72 -4.16
C CYS A 106 17.46 6.88 -3.17
N GLU A 107 18.53 7.58 -3.57
CA GLU A 107 19.72 7.75 -2.70
C GLU A 107 19.45 8.54 -1.42
N GLU A 108 18.49 9.47 -1.46
CA GLU A 108 18.12 10.31 -0.33
C GLU A 108 16.62 10.20 -0.04
N GLU A 109 16.27 10.44 1.23
CA GLU A 109 14.90 10.49 1.67
C GLU A 109 14.30 11.89 1.41
N ASN A 110 13.86 12.12 0.17
CA ASN A 110 13.25 13.37 -0.25
C ASN A 110 11.84 13.12 -0.80
N VAL A 111 11.04 14.19 -0.87
CA VAL A 111 9.83 14.21 -1.69
C VAL A 111 10.23 14.08 -3.15
N ILE A 112 9.66 13.10 -3.84
CA ILE A 112 10.01 12.77 -5.23
C ILE A 112 8.79 12.80 -6.14
N SER A 113 9.02 12.86 -7.45
CA SER A 113 7.99 12.65 -8.47
C SER A 113 7.72 11.16 -8.70
N PHE A 114 6.57 10.82 -9.28
CA PHE A 114 6.30 9.42 -9.65
C PHE A 114 7.28 8.90 -10.72
N ASP A 115 7.79 9.78 -11.59
CA ASP A 115 8.86 9.44 -12.54
C ASP A 115 10.19 9.09 -11.83
N GLU A 116 10.46 9.70 -10.68
CA GLU A 116 11.58 9.33 -9.82
C GLU A 116 11.37 8.00 -9.12
N VAL A 117 10.14 7.66 -8.71
CA VAL A 117 9.81 6.30 -8.21
C VAL A 117 10.15 5.25 -9.26
N ILE A 118 9.72 5.49 -10.50
CA ILE A 118 9.96 4.59 -11.64
C ILE A 118 11.46 4.43 -11.93
N ARG A 119 12.24 5.52 -11.92
CA ARG A 119 13.70 5.48 -12.12
C ARG A 119 14.44 4.84 -10.93
N GLY A 120 14.00 5.14 -9.71
CA GLY A 120 14.52 4.57 -8.46
C GLY A 120 14.35 3.06 -8.45
N TYR A 121 13.17 2.57 -8.85
CA TYR A 121 12.92 1.14 -9.04
C TYR A 121 13.88 0.51 -10.04
N ASP A 122 14.06 1.09 -11.24
CA ASP A 122 14.97 0.54 -12.26
C ASP A 122 16.44 0.49 -11.80
N LYS A 123 16.83 1.42 -10.93
CA LYS A 123 18.15 1.43 -10.31
C LYS A 123 18.23 0.38 -9.20
N ALA A 124 17.21 0.28 -8.35
CA ALA A 124 17.18 -0.65 -7.23
C ALA A 124 17.26 -2.11 -7.70
N VAL A 125 16.47 -2.49 -8.71
CA VAL A 125 16.49 -3.83 -9.31
C VAL A 125 17.90 -4.29 -9.74
N LYS A 126 18.78 -3.37 -10.12
CA LYS A 126 20.15 -3.69 -10.57
C LYS A 126 21.19 -3.73 -9.44
N ASN A 127 20.92 -3.05 -8.33
CA ASN A 127 21.93 -2.75 -7.31
C ASN A 127 21.58 -3.30 -5.92
N VAL A 128 20.35 -3.74 -5.70
CA VAL A 128 19.88 -4.21 -4.42
C VAL A 128 19.94 -5.73 -4.39
N GLU A 129 20.61 -6.26 -3.37
CA GLU A 129 20.65 -7.69 -3.10
C GLU A 129 19.37 -8.12 -2.37
N LEU A 130 18.62 -9.04 -2.98
CA LEU A 130 17.38 -9.57 -2.41
C LEU A 130 17.68 -10.41 -1.17
N SER A 131 16.81 -10.36 -0.15
CA SER A 131 17.04 -11.09 1.10
C SER A 131 15.74 -11.37 1.87
N GLY A 132 15.74 -11.21 3.18
CA GLY A 132 14.55 -11.26 4.02
C GLY A 132 14.96 -11.12 5.49
N PRO A 133 14.06 -11.45 6.42
CA PRO A 133 12.66 -11.85 6.23
C PRO A 133 11.76 -10.69 5.74
N THR A 134 10.50 -10.99 5.43
CA THR A 134 9.48 -10.01 5.00
C THR A 134 8.72 -9.46 6.21
N SER A 135 8.70 -8.14 6.41
CA SER A 135 7.86 -7.47 7.41
C SER A 135 7.49 -6.06 6.96
N TYR A 136 6.24 -5.67 7.21
CA TYR A 136 5.69 -4.34 6.95
C TYR A 136 5.77 -3.41 8.16
N GLN A 137 5.99 -3.92 9.38
CA GLN A 137 6.07 -3.09 10.58
C GLN A 137 7.00 -1.89 10.40
N PRO A 138 8.24 -2.02 9.90
CA PRO A 138 9.12 -0.87 9.75
C PRO A 138 8.55 0.18 8.77
N LEU A 139 7.84 -0.26 7.73
CA LEU A 139 7.17 0.62 6.78
C LEU A 139 5.93 1.30 7.38
N PHE A 140 5.14 0.57 8.18
CA PHE A 140 4.01 1.13 8.91
C PHE A 140 4.48 2.20 9.90
N GLU A 141 5.54 1.93 10.67
CA GLU A 141 6.15 2.90 11.59
C GLU A 141 6.66 4.15 10.88
N LYS A 142 7.25 3.97 9.69
CA LYS A 142 7.69 5.09 8.87
C LYS A 142 6.50 5.94 8.40
N THR A 143 5.46 5.28 7.90
CA THR A 143 4.22 5.91 7.43
C THR A 143 3.51 6.68 8.55
N MET A 144 3.43 6.12 9.77
CA MET A 144 2.83 6.80 10.93
C MET A 144 3.55 8.13 11.25
N LYS A 145 4.89 8.15 11.12
CA LYS A 145 5.70 9.38 11.34
C LYS A 145 5.44 10.42 10.26
N LEU A 146 5.33 9.99 9.00
CA LEU A 146 5.03 10.88 7.88
C LEU A 146 3.61 11.44 7.94
N ALA A 147 2.64 10.62 8.36
CA ALA A 147 1.24 10.99 8.30
C ALA A 147 0.93 12.26 9.08
N ASN A 148 1.51 12.49 10.27
CA ASN A 148 1.43 13.76 11.01
C ASN A 148 0.05 14.49 11.01
N LYS A 149 -1.06 13.74 11.17
CA LYS A 149 -2.45 14.23 11.09
C LYS A 149 -2.91 14.73 9.71
N GLU A 150 -2.20 14.38 8.66
CA GLU A 150 -2.51 14.61 7.27
C GLU A 150 -2.85 13.26 6.61
N MET A 151 -3.87 13.26 5.75
CA MET A 151 -4.34 12.03 5.12
C MET A 151 -3.22 11.45 4.24
N THR A 152 -2.84 10.21 4.55
CA THR A 152 -1.74 9.50 3.91
C THR A 152 -2.24 8.23 3.26
N LEU A 153 -1.90 8.05 2.00
CA LEU A 153 -2.13 6.80 1.29
C LEU A 153 -0.82 6.00 1.27
N LEU A 154 -0.83 4.81 1.86
CA LEU A 154 0.26 3.85 1.82
C LEU A 154 -0.06 2.79 0.76
N VAL A 155 0.82 2.60 -0.21
CA VAL A 155 0.74 1.52 -1.20
C VAL A 155 1.91 0.57 -1.01
N ILE A 156 1.63 -0.71 -0.74
CA ILE A 156 2.63 -1.77 -0.59
C ILE A 156 2.59 -2.67 -1.82
N LEU A 157 3.74 -2.89 -2.45
CA LEU A 157 3.93 -3.82 -3.55
C LEU A 157 4.72 -5.02 -3.02
N THR A 158 4.15 -6.23 -3.08
CA THR A 158 4.75 -7.46 -2.51
C THR A 158 4.47 -8.68 -3.36
N ASP A 159 5.26 -9.75 -3.22
CA ASP A 159 5.05 -11.03 -3.90
C ASP A 159 4.51 -12.15 -3.01
N GLY A 160 4.24 -11.87 -1.73
CA GLY A 160 3.66 -12.88 -0.84
C GLY A 160 3.48 -12.42 0.60
N ASP A 161 3.28 -13.41 1.47
CA ASP A 161 3.02 -13.17 2.89
C ASP A 161 4.25 -12.71 3.69
N ILE A 162 3.94 -12.10 4.83
CA ILE A 162 4.91 -11.66 5.83
C ILE A 162 5.44 -12.82 6.69
N SER A 163 6.67 -12.66 7.19
CA SER A 163 7.36 -13.72 7.95
C SER A 163 6.91 -13.84 9.40
N ASN A 164 6.48 -12.75 10.04
CA ASN A 164 5.98 -12.75 11.41
C ASN A 164 4.61 -12.07 11.51
N ARG A 165 3.55 -12.87 11.29
CA ARG A 165 2.16 -12.44 11.34
C ARG A 165 1.82 -11.59 12.57
N GLY A 166 2.18 -12.03 13.78
CA GLY A 166 1.79 -11.34 15.01
C GLY A 166 2.38 -9.92 15.13
N ARG A 167 3.65 -9.78 14.74
CA ARG A 167 4.39 -8.52 14.77
C ARG A 167 3.77 -7.47 13.85
N ASP A 168 3.49 -7.86 12.61
CA ASP A 168 2.86 -6.99 11.62
C ASP A 168 1.37 -6.72 11.92
N GLN A 169 0.67 -7.69 12.50
CA GLN A 169 -0.72 -7.54 12.94
C GLN A 169 -0.84 -6.43 14.00
N GLU A 170 0.03 -6.44 15.01
CA GLU A 170 0.08 -5.40 16.04
C GLU A 170 0.40 -4.03 15.43
N ALA A 171 1.34 -3.98 14.50
CA ALA A 171 1.71 -2.76 13.80
C ALA A 171 0.56 -2.20 12.92
N LEU A 172 -0.22 -3.07 12.26
CA LEU A 172 -1.40 -2.67 11.50
C LEU A 172 -2.52 -2.12 12.39
N ILE A 173 -2.74 -2.74 13.57
CA ILE A 173 -3.67 -2.21 14.58
C ILE A 173 -3.21 -0.83 15.05
N GLU A 174 -1.92 -0.63 15.29
CA GLU A 174 -1.38 0.68 15.65
C GLU A 174 -1.56 1.72 14.52
N LEU A 175 -1.30 1.32 13.27
CA LEU A 175 -1.48 2.16 12.08
C LEU A 175 -2.92 2.71 11.98
N SER A 176 -3.93 1.93 12.40
CA SER A 176 -5.34 2.37 12.41
C SER A 176 -5.64 3.54 13.37
N LYS A 177 -4.67 3.99 14.18
CA LYS A 177 -4.79 5.19 15.01
C LYS A 177 -4.36 6.48 14.30
N TYR A 178 -3.95 6.36 13.04
CA TYR A 178 -3.47 7.46 12.20
C TYR A 178 -4.39 7.60 10.96
N PRO A 179 -4.40 8.78 10.30
CA PRO A 179 -5.17 8.98 9.07
C PRO A 179 -4.45 8.33 7.87
N VAL A 180 -4.27 7.00 7.93
CA VAL A 180 -3.58 6.21 6.92
C VAL A 180 -4.56 5.23 6.29
N ALA A 181 -4.71 5.32 4.97
CA ALA A 181 -5.31 4.29 4.14
C ALA A 181 -4.18 3.42 3.59
N CYS A 182 -4.17 2.12 3.90
CA CYS A 182 -3.17 1.16 3.42
C CYS A 182 -3.77 0.30 2.31
N CYS A 183 -3.13 0.26 1.16
CA CYS A 183 -3.49 -0.59 0.04
C CYS A 183 -2.31 -1.48 -0.33
N THR A 184 -2.50 -2.79 -0.36
CA THR A 184 -1.46 -3.76 -0.69
C THR A 184 -1.80 -4.43 -2.00
N ILE A 185 -0.82 -4.50 -2.90
CA ILE A 185 -0.94 -5.17 -4.20
C ILE A 185 0.00 -6.37 -4.19
N GLY A 186 -0.59 -7.57 -4.26
CA GLY A 186 0.13 -8.84 -4.31
C GLY A 186 0.47 -9.25 -5.74
N PHE A 187 1.70 -9.68 -6.00
CA PHE A 187 2.15 -10.10 -7.32
C PHE A 187 2.61 -11.55 -7.32
N GLY A 188 2.40 -12.24 -8.44
CA GLY A 188 2.98 -13.58 -8.64
C GLY A 188 2.08 -14.69 -8.13
N ASP A 189 2.72 -15.75 -7.64
CA ASP A 189 2.09 -17.03 -7.34
C ASP A 189 1.56 -17.13 -5.89
N GLY A 190 1.78 -16.09 -5.06
CA GLY A 190 1.42 -16.09 -3.64
C GLY A 190 2.33 -16.97 -2.77
N PRO A 191 1.89 -17.38 -1.57
CA PRO A 191 0.54 -17.22 -1.00
C PRO A 191 0.24 -15.79 -0.53
N PHE A 192 -1.04 -15.49 -0.36
CA PHE A 192 -1.57 -14.21 0.14
C PHE A 192 -2.59 -14.38 1.28
N ASP A 193 -2.63 -15.56 1.91
CA ASP A 193 -3.62 -15.87 2.95
C ASP A 193 -3.57 -14.87 4.11
N VAL A 194 -2.37 -14.41 4.48
CA VAL A 194 -2.22 -13.40 5.56
C VAL A 194 -2.71 -12.02 5.10
N MET A 195 -2.57 -11.69 3.81
CA MET A 195 -3.09 -10.43 3.27
C MET A 195 -4.62 -10.41 3.27
N ASP A 196 -5.26 -11.52 2.89
CA ASP A 196 -6.72 -11.69 2.99
C ASP A 196 -7.20 -11.61 4.45
N GLU A 197 -6.46 -12.23 5.39
CA GLU A 197 -6.76 -12.10 6.82
C GLU A 197 -6.65 -10.65 7.31
N PHE A 198 -5.70 -9.87 6.80
CA PHE A 198 -5.49 -8.48 7.19
C PHE A 198 -6.60 -7.55 6.67
N ASP A 199 -7.14 -7.83 5.48
CA ASP A 199 -8.32 -7.16 4.89
C ASP A 199 -9.51 -7.20 5.87
N ASP A 200 -9.85 -8.40 6.37
CA ASP A 200 -11.00 -8.63 7.24
C ASP A 200 -10.70 -8.53 8.75
N MET A 201 -9.49 -8.09 9.11
CA MET A 201 -9.01 -8.17 10.49
C MET A 201 -9.78 -7.27 11.46
N LYS A 202 -10.21 -7.83 12.59
CA LYS A 202 -10.84 -7.10 13.72
C LYS A 202 -9.82 -6.51 14.69
N GLY A 203 -10.26 -5.52 15.48
CA GLY A 203 -9.46 -4.89 16.55
C GLY A 203 -8.82 -3.55 16.17
N ARG A 204 -8.90 -3.17 14.89
CA ARG A 204 -8.54 -1.85 14.36
C ARG A 204 -9.60 -0.80 14.74
N LYS A 205 -9.21 0.48 14.74
CA LYS A 205 -10.13 1.61 15.01
C LYS A 205 -11.13 1.86 13.88
N PHE A 206 -10.71 1.59 12.66
CA PHE A 206 -11.50 1.55 11.45
C PHE A 206 -10.83 0.56 10.49
N ASP A 207 -11.53 0.17 9.43
CA ASP A 207 -10.89 -0.60 8.38
C ASP A 207 -9.92 0.29 7.60
N ASN A 208 -8.63 0.00 7.67
CA ASN A 208 -7.57 0.83 7.10
C ASN A 208 -6.65 0.05 6.15
N PHE A 209 -7.02 -1.16 5.76
CA PHE A 209 -6.22 -2.05 4.92
C PHE A 209 -7.10 -2.61 3.80
N GLN A 210 -6.62 -2.51 2.56
CA GLN A 210 -7.24 -3.13 1.39
C GLN A 210 -6.20 -4.00 0.70
N PHE A 211 -6.53 -5.25 0.39
CA PHE A 211 -5.70 -6.12 -0.43
C PHE A 211 -6.28 -6.32 -1.84
N ALA A 212 -5.40 -6.33 -2.84
CA ALA A 212 -5.74 -6.70 -4.20
C ALA A 212 -4.64 -7.56 -4.84
N GLU A 213 -5.02 -8.69 -5.42
CA GLU A 213 -4.12 -9.51 -6.23
C GLU A 213 -3.95 -8.93 -7.63
N TYR A 214 -2.71 -8.76 -8.06
CA TYR A 214 -2.38 -8.21 -9.37
C TYR A 214 -2.52 -9.25 -10.48
N ASP A 215 -3.22 -8.84 -11.53
CA ASP A 215 -3.21 -9.49 -12.82
C ASP A 215 -2.97 -8.49 -13.96
N ASP A 216 -2.43 -8.97 -15.08
CA ASP A 216 -2.14 -8.12 -16.24
C ASP A 216 -3.42 -7.44 -16.81
N GLY A 217 -4.62 -8.01 -16.55
CA GLY A 217 -5.91 -7.43 -16.93
C GLY A 217 -6.61 -6.57 -15.87
N MET A 218 -6.02 -6.43 -14.68
CA MET A 218 -6.59 -5.70 -13.53
C MET A 218 -6.73 -4.20 -13.82
N ASP A 219 -7.83 -3.57 -13.39
CA ASP A 219 -7.90 -2.12 -13.28
C ASP A 219 -7.27 -1.72 -11.94
N VAL A 220 -5.94 -1.53 -11.96
CA VAL A 220 -5.14 -1.19 -10.77
C VAL A 220 -5.76 -0.04 -9.98
N GLY A 221 -6.36 0.95 -10.64
CA GLY A 221 -6.97 2.08 -9.95
C GLY A 221 -8.26 1.68 -9.24
N LEU A 222 -9.15 0.97 -9.94
CA LEU A 222 -10.42 0.52 -9.38
C LEU A 222 -10.21 -0.46 -8.22
N ASP A 223 -9.50 -1.54 -8.47
CA ASP A 223 -9.43 -2.70 -7.58
C ASP A 223 -8.60 -2.41 -6.32
N THR A 224 -7.57 -1.56 -6.43
CA THR A 224 -6.70 -1.19 -5.29
C THR A 224 -7.34 -0.13 -4.39
N PHE A 225 -8.06 0.85 -4.95
CA PHE A 225 -8.46 2.06 -4.23
C PHE A 225 -9.94 2.16 -3.90
N MET A 226 -10.72 1.11 -4.14
CA MET A 226 -12.17 1.11 -3.96
C MET A 226 -12.62 1.46 -2.54
N GLU A 227 -11.82 1.15 -1.53
CA GLU A 227 -12.15 1.39 -0.13
C GLU A 227 -11.69 2.74 0.40
N VAL A 228 -10.71 3.37 -0.26
CA VAL A 228 -10.07 4.62 0.18
C VAL A 228 -11.10 5.73 0.52
N PRO A 229 -12.19 5.96 -0.25
CA PRO A 229 -13.19 6.94 0.14
C PRO A 229 -13.83 6.68 1.52
N ALA A 230 -14.14 5.41 1.83
CA ALA A 230 -14.73 5.04 3.12
C ALA A 230 -13.71 5.17 4.26
N GLN A 231 -12.47 4.75 4.01
CA GLN A 231 -11.35 4.87 4.96
C GLN A 231 -11.10 6.34 5.35
N ILE A 232 -11.19 7.27 4.39
CA ILE A 232 -11.10 8.71 4.67
C ILE A 232 -12.27 9.20 5.54
N ASP A 233 -13.50 8.81 5.22
CA ASP A 233 -14.69 9.21 5.98
C ASP A 233 -14.62 8.70 7.44
N ASP A 234 -14.13 7.47 7.65
CA ASP A 234 -13.95 6.90 8.99
C ASP A 234 -12.83 7.60 9.77
N ALA A 235 -11.69 7.91 9.12
CA ALA A 235 -10.62 8.69 9.74
C ALA A 235 -11.10 10.09 10.18
N LYS A 236 -11.95 10.75 9.38
CA LYS A 236 -12.61 12.00 9.78
C LYS A 236 -13.55 11.82 10.96
N LEU A 237 -14.35 10.76 10.97
CA LEU A 237 -15.30 10.51 12.05
C LEU A 237 -14.60 10.27 13.40
N LEU A 238 -13.42 9.63 13.35
CA LEU A 238 -12.55 9.42 14.51
C LEU A 238 -11.78 10.68 14.93
N GLY A 239 -11.84 11.77 14.16
CA GLY A 239 -11.19 13.04 14.47
C GLY A 239 -9.68 13.04 14.22
N TYR A 240 -9.20 12.22 13.29
CA TYR A 240 -7.78 12.18 12.89
C TYR A 240 -7.40 13.30 11.91
N LEU A 241 -8.40 13.91 11.26
CA LEU A 241 -8.30 14.94 10.21
C LEU A 241 -9.12 16.18 10.56
#